data_AF-A0A4Y2P821-F1
#
_entry.id   AF-A0A4Y2P821-F1
#
_cell.length_a   1.000
_cell.length_b   1.000
_cell.length_c   1.000
_cell.angle_alpha   90.00
_cell.angle_beta   90.00
_cell.angle_gamma   90.00
#
_symmetry.space_group_name_H-M   'P 1'
#
loop_
_entity.id
_entity.type
_entity.pdbx_description
1 polymer ?
#
loop_
_entity_poly.entity_id
_entity_poly.type
_entity_poly.pdbx_seq_one_letter_code
_entity_poly.pdbx_strand_id
1 'polypeptide(L)'
;MRTWTEQMGFPYVTVSRRPGNASTSFVAQQNRFLKNQAVQAPQTVARCVWSVPLSYTTGDGGSGIAWLHDGNECKCLPKNFHKVKDFMWK
;
A
#
# COMPACT_ATOMS: atom_id res chain seq x y z
N MET A 1 9.04 -3.53 6.39
CA MET A 1 8.55 -2.46 7.29
C MET A 1 8.67 -1.05 6.73
N ARG A 2 9.62 -0.76 5.81
CA ARG A 2 9.81 0.59 5.24
C ARG A 2 8.54 1.24 4.71
N THR A 3 7.73 0.51 3.95
CA THR A 3 6.45 0.99 3.40
C THR A 3 5.39 1.32 4.47
N TRP A 4 5.58 0.91 5.71
CA TRP A 4 4.70 1.27 6.84
C TRP A 4 5.26 2.39 7.71
N THR A 5 6.59 2.53 7.78
CA THR A 5 7.26 3.45 8.70
C THR A 5 7.73 4.75 8.04
N GLU A 6 7.96 4.76 6.73
CA GLU A 6 8.53 5.90 5.99
C GLU A 6 7.49 6.75 5.25
N GLN A 7 6.22 6.32 5.21
CA GLN A 7 5.15 7.06 4.55
C GLN A 7 3.96 7.26 5.50
N MET A 8 3.31 8.43 5.38
CA MET A 8 2.17 8.79 6.23
C MET A 8 0.86 8.10 5.80
N GLY A 9 0.03 7.77 6.78
CA GLY A 9 -1.28 7.15 6.59
C GLY A 9 -1.21 5.63 6.46
N PHE A 10 -2.28 5.03 5.94
CA PHE A 10 -2.43 3.58 5.83
C PHE A 10 -3.28 3.24 4.61
N PRO A 11 -3.20 1.99 4.10
CA PRO A 11 -4.00 1.58 2.96
C PRO A 11 -5.43 1.26 3.39
N TYR A 12 -6.39 1.50 2.51
CA TYR A 12 -7.60 0.69 2.46
C TYR A 12 -7.45 -0.36 1.36
N VAL A 13 -7.95 -1.56 1.62
CA VAL A 13 -7.90 -2.68 0.68
C VAL A 13 -9.32 -2.97 0.22
N THR A 14 -9.55 -2.83 -1.08
CA THR A 14 -10.80 -3.26 -1.72
C THR A 14 -10.63 -4.70 -2.17
N VAL A 15 -11.50 -5.59 -1.71
CA VAL A 15 -11.56 -6.98 -2.16
C VAL A 15 -12.81 -7.17 -3.00
N SER A 16 -12.62 -7.51 -4.27
CA SER A 16 -13.69 -7.72 -5.24
C SER A 16 -13.80 -9.20 -5.61
N ARG A 17 -14.98 -9.78 -5.41
CA ARG A 17 -15.29 -11.14 -5.88
C ARG A 17 -15.62 -11.09 -7.38
N ARG A 18 -14.88 -11.82 -8.20
CA ARG A 18 -15.15 -11.97 -9.63
C ARG A 18 -15.64 -13.39 -9.92
N PRO A 19 -16.92 -13.56 -10.29
CA PRO A 19 -17.40 -14.85 -10.75
C PRO A 19 -16.73 -15.16 -12.10
N GLY A 20 -16.05 -16.30 -12.18
CA GLY A 20 -15.50 -16.83 -13.42
C GLY A 20 -16.24 -18.11 -13.84
N ASN A 21 -16.14 -18.45 -15.12
CA ASN A 21 -16.87 -19.58 -15.71
C ASN A 21 -16.51 -20.96 -15.11
N ALA A 22 -15.33 -21.09 -14.48
CA ALA A 22 -14.85 -22.34 -13.86
C ALA A 22 -14.51 -22.21 -12.37
N SER A 23 -14.25 -21.00 -11.86
CA SER A 23 -13.96 -20.75 -10.45
C SER A 23 -14.23 -19.30 -10.05
N THR A 24 -14.63 -19.09 -8.79
CA THR A 24 -14.68 -17.75 -8.18
C THR A 24 -13.26 -17.27 -7.91
N SER A 25 -12.92 -16.08 -8.36
CA SER A 25 -11.64 -15.42 -8.02
C SER A 25 -11.89 -14.21 -7.12
N PHE A 26 -10.91 -13.87 -6.29
CA PHE A 26 -10.91 -12.65 -5.47
C PHE A 26 -9.76 -11.76 -5.91
N VAL A 27 -10.03 -10.48 -6.10
CA VAL A 27 -9.04 -9.48 -6.49
C VAL A 27 -8.92 -8.46 -5.37
N ALA A 28 -7.72 -8.36 -4.79
CA ALA A 28 -7.39 -7.36 -3.79
C ALA A 28 -6.66 -6.19 -4.45
N GLN A 29 -7.09 -4.96 -4.16
CA GLN A 29 -6.47 -3.73 -4.62
C GLN A 29 -6.29 -2.79 -3.43
N GLN A 30 -5.19 -2.04 -3.39
CA GLN A 30 -4.92 -1.08 -2.32
C GLN A 30 -4.87 0.35 -2.84
N ASN A 31 -5.23 1.28 -1.97
CA ASN A 31 -4.99 2.71 -2.14
C ASN A 31 -4.94 3.39 -0.75
N ARG A 32 -4.44 4.62 -0.66
CA ARG A 32 -4.34 5.36 0.60
C ARG A 32 -5.73 5.71 1.13
N PHE A 33 -6.00 5.38 2.39
CA PHE A 33 -7.24 5.79 3.05
C PHE A 33 -7.21 7.29 3.38
N LEU A 34 -8.26 8.00 2.97
CA LEU A 34 -8.49 9.41 3.27
C LEU A 34 -9.92 9.54 3.80
N LYS A 35 -10.08 10.08 5.02
CA LYS A 35 -11.41 10.31 5.62
C LYS A 35 -12.26 11.28 4.79
N ASN A 36 -11.62 12.29 4.19
CA ASN A 36 -12.27 13.24 3.30
C ASN A 36 -11.56 13.22 1.94
N GLN A 37 -12.24 12.72 0.92
CA GLN A 37 -11.70 12.58 -0.43
C GLN A 37 -11.50 13.92 -1.14
N ALA A 38 -12.19 14.99 -0.70
CA ALA A 38 -11.99 16.35 -1.21
C ALA A 38 -10.68 16.97 -0.73
N VAL A 39 -10.07 16.42 0.34
CA VAL A 39 -8.67 16.65 0.68
C VAL A 39 -7.83 15.77 -0.25
N GLN A 40 -7.93 16.02 -1.56
CA GLN A 40 -6.98 15.44 -2.49
C GLN A 40 -5.61 15.96 -2.10
N ALA A 41 -4.78 15.06 -1.61
CA ALA A 41 -3.37 15.36 -1.48
C ALA A 41 -2.89 15.83 -2.87
N PRO A 42 -2.14 16.95 -2.97
CA PRO A 42 -1.69 17.45 -4.26
C PRO A 42 -1.07 16.31 -5.06
N GLN A 43 -1.25 16.29 -6.39
CA GLN A 43 -0.76 15.20 -7.28
C GLN A 43 0.74 14.87 -7.14
N THR A 44 1.47 15.70 -6.39
CA THR A 44 2.87 15.53 -5.97
C THR A 44 3.08 14.52 -4.83
N VAL A 45 2.02 14.11 -4.12
CA VAL A 45 2.08 13.02 -3.14
C VAL A 45 2.11 11.72 -3.92
N ALA A 46 3.35 11.22 -4.08
CA ALA A 46 3.65 9.95 -4.71
C ALA A 46 2.64 8.87 -4.30
N ARG A 47 2.27 7.99 -5.24
CA ARG A 47 1.43 6.82 -4.97
C ARG A 47 2.03 6.06 -3.80
N CYS A 48 1.42 6.17 -2.62
CA CYS A 48 1.86 5.44 -1.44
C CYS A 48 1.37 4.00 -1.60
N VAL A 49 2.29 3.04 -1.56
CA VAL A 49 1.97 1.62 -1.64
C VAL A 49 2.55 0.92 -0.42
N TRP A 50 1.75 0.06 0.19
CA TRP A 50 2.11 -0.68 1.39
C TRP A 50 2.37 -2.15 1.05
N SER A 51 3.29 -2.79 1.78
CA SER A 51 3.42 -4.25 1.74
C SER A 51 2.51 -4.85 2.80
N VAL A 52 1.34 -5.34 2.39
CA VAL A 52 0.27 -5.75 3.30
C VAL A 52 0.19 -7.29 3.35
N PRO A 53 0.44 -7.92 4.51
CA PRO A 53 0.09 -9.32 4.70
C PRO A 53 -1.43 -9.43 4.94
N LEU A 54 -2.15 -10.06 4.02
CA LEU A 54 -3.59 -10.29 4.09
C LEU A 54 -3.87 -11.73 4.50
N SER A 55 -4.25 -11.94 5.76
CA SER A 55 -4.82 -13.21 6.19
C SER A 55 -6.29 -13.31 5.75
N TYR A 56 -6.71 -14.46 5.25
CA TYR A 56 -8.09 -14.69 4.84
C TYR A 56 -8.59 -16.06 5.30
N THR A 57 -9.92 -16.17 5.39
CA THR A 57 -10.66 -17.41 5.61
C THR A 57 -11.81 -17.50 4.61
N THR A 58 -12.10 -18.69 4.12
CA THR A 58 -13.19 -18.96 3.17
C THR A 58 -14.31 -19.74 3.85
N GLY A 59 -15.51 -19.70 3.25
CA GLY A 59 -16.71 -20.33 3.84
C GLY A 59 -16.63 -21.86 3.93
N ASP A 60 -15.77 -22.49 3.14
CA ASP A 60 -15.44 -23.92 3.19
C ASP A 60 -14.34 -24.26 4.21
N GLY A 61 -13.91 -23.29 5.03
CA GLY A 61 -12.91 -23.50 6.09
C GLY A 61 -11.46 -23.37 5.61
N GLY A 62 -11.23 -23.06 4.34
CA GLY A 62 -9.90 -22.70 3.85
C GLY A 62 -9.37 -21.45 4.55
N SER A 63 -8.06 -21.40 4.79
CA SER A 63 -7.39 -20.23 5.36
C SER A 63 -6.01 -20.05 4.75
N GLY A 64 -5.49 -18.83 4.79
CA GLY A 64 -4.18 -18.54 4.20
C GLY A 64 -3.74 -17.10 4.40
N ILE A 65 -2.54 -16.81 3.90
CA ILE A 65 -1.97 -15.46 3.86
C ILE A 65 -1.61 -15.15 2.40
N ALA A 66 -2.10 -14.04 1.89
CA ALA A 66 -1.71 -13.46 0.61
C ALA A 66 -0.95 -12.16 0.86
N TRP A 67 0.14 -11.95 0.16
CA TRP A 67 0.88 -10.69 0.25
C TRP A 67 0.48 -9.75 -0.88
N LEU A 68 0.04 -8.54 -0.49
CA LEU A 68 -0.22 -7.45 -1.42
C LEU A 68 1.00 -6.53 -1.45
N HIS A 69 1.77 -6.60 -2.53
CA HIS A 69 2.96 -5.78 -2.77
C HIS A 69 2.79 -4.97 -4.07
N ASP A 70 3.62 -3.93 -4.24
CA ASP A 70 3.83 -3.34 -5.55
C ASP A 70 4.89 -4.14 -6.32
N GLY A 71 4.75 -4.26 -7.63
CA GLY A 71 5.82 -4.81 -8.49
C GLY A 71 7.03 -3.88 -8.60
N ASN A 72 6.87 -2.60 -8.24
CA ASN A 72 7.93 -1.61 -8.15
C ASN A 72 7.77 -0.83 -6.84
N GLU A 73 8.63 -1.08 -5.84
CA GLU A 73 8.67 -0.33 -4.58
C GLU A 73 8.55 1.19 -4.85
N CYS A 74 7.42 1.79 -4.46
CA CYS A 74 7.24 3.23 -4.54
C CYS A 74 8.27 3.89 -3.62
N LYS A 75 9.32 4.48 -4.20
CA LYS A 75 10.25 5.37 -3.50
C LYS A 75 9.52 6.66 -3.12
N CYS A 76 8.70 6.61 -2.08
CA CYS A 76 8.13 7.79 -1.45
C CYS A 76 9.21 8.51 -0.64
N LEU A 77 10.15 9.18 -1.32
CA LEU A 77 11.02 10.14 -0.64
C LEU A 77 10.20 11.40 -0.32
N PRO A 78 10.16 11.87 0.93
CA PRO A 78 9.65 13.20 1.21
C PRO A 78 10.50 14.21 0.44
N LYS A 79 9.86 15.02 -0.41
CA LYS A 79 10.51 16.04 -1.26
C LYS A 79 11.30 17.12 -0.48
N ASN A 80 11.29 17.07 0.85
CA ASN A 80 11.93 18.04 1.74
C ASN A 80 12.99 17.45 2.68
N PHE A 81 13.48 16.22 2.46
CA PHE A 81 14.70 15.80 3.15
C PHE A 81 15.89 16.52 2.49
N HIS A 82 16.22 17.71 2.99
CA HIS A 82 17.53 18.29 2.75
C HIS A 82 18.53 17.26 3.26
N LYS A 83 19.36 16.71 2.36
CA LYS A 83 20.62 16.10 2.78
C LYS A 83 21.33 17.19 3.60
N VAL A 84 21.27 17.08 4.92
CA VAL A 84 22.32 17.65 5.75
C VAL A 84 23.57 16.95 5.23
N LYS A 85 24.35 17.68 4.45
CA LYS A 85 25.67 17.22 4.06
C LYS A 85 26.38 16.96 5.37
N ASP A 86 26.67 15.69 5.64
CA ASP A 86 27.47 15.32 6.78
C ASP A 86 28.73 16.18 6.79
N PHE A 87 28.96 16.72 7.97
CA PHE A 87 30.09 17.55 8.35
C PHE A 87 31.38 17.02 7.73
N MET A 88 32.02 17.86 6.91
CA MET A 88 33.46 17.77 6.69
C MET A 88 34.13 17.97 8.06
N TRP A 89 34.77 16.94 8.58
CA TRP A 89 35.83 17.12 9.56
C TRP A 89 37.13 17.39 8.80
N LYS A 90 37.87 18.39 9.31
CA LYS A 90 39.18 18.84 8.85
C LYS A 90 40.20 17.70 8.82
#